data_AF-A0A317P085-F1
#
_entry.id   AF-A0A317P085-F1
#
_cell.length_a   1.000
_cell.length_b   1.000
_cell.length_c   1.000
_cell.angle_alpha   90.00
_cell.angle_beta   90.00
_cell.angle_gamma   90.00
#
_symmetry.space_group_name_H-M   'P 1'
#
loop_
_entity.id
_entity.type
_entity.pdbx_description
1 polymer ?
#
loop_
_entity_poly.entity_id
_entity_poly.type
_entity_poly.pdbx_seq_one_letter_code
_entity_poly.pdbx_strand_id
1 'polypeptide(L)'
;MRLTMTGLLVCALALPGVSAVAHADPAPLPLISVTTIPDGWSQRTDLRPVLQVFPDGKAVHSPDAVSKDRKPETAAKQVTGTVPADVLSAARAEIEALEEVDFGIPAGEGKGTQIIDLMPADADGEAHLVVYSPDSTDGLNPDQQAARKRFADLTKKLVDAFKKS
;
A
#
# COMPACT_ATOMS: atom_id res chain seq x y z
N MET A 1 8.61 10.49 -77.30
CA MET A 1 7.38 9.99 -76.63
C MET A 1 7.67 8.61 -76.05
N ARG A 2 7.54 8.44 -74.72
CA ARG A 2 7.07 7.25 -73.92
C ARG A 2 7.58 5.84 -74.35
N LEU A 3 8.04 4.90 -73.50
CA LEU A 3 8.02 4.65 -72.04
C LEU A 3 8.98 3.46 -71.71
N THR A 4 9.51 3.44 -70.46
CA THR A 4 9.84 2.27 -69.59
C THR A 4 10.98 1.30 -70.00
N MET A 5 11.81 0.70 -69.12
CA MET A 5 11.70 0.40 -67.69
C MET A 5 13.05 -0.11 -67.10
N THR A 6 13.26 0.09 -65.80
CA THR A 6 13.96 -0.77 -64.80
C THR A 6 15.49 -0.88 -64.80
N GLY A 7 16.11 -0.24 -63.80
CA GLY A 7 17.40 -0.60 -63.22
C GLY A 7 17.36 -0.38 -61.71
N LEU A 8 17.07 -1.43 -60.97
CA LEU A 8 17.05 -1.47 -59.50
C LEU A 8 18.48 -1.28 -58.97
N LEU A 9 18.72 -0.31 -58.09
CA LEU A 9 19.92 -0.31 -57.23
C LEU A 9 19.48 -0.25 -55.77
N VAL A 10 19.74 -1.37 -55.09
CA VAL A 10 19.56 -1.61 -53.66
C VAL A 10 20.64 -0.85 -52.90
N CYS A 11 20.25 0.00 -51.94
CA CYS A 11 21.10 0.40 -50.83
C CYS A 11 20.35 0.10 -49.53
N ALA A 12 20.61 -1.10 -49.00
CA ALA A 12 20.21 -1.50 -47.67
C ALA A 12 21.10 -0.78 -46.65
N LEU A 13 20.50 0.07 -45.82
CA LEU A 13 21.06 0.51 -44.54
C LEU A 13 20.05 0.15 -43.46
N ALA A 14 19.98 -1.14 -43.14
CA ALA A 14 19.36 -1.61 -41.92
C ALA A 14 20.36 -1.40 -40.77
N LEU A 15 20.16 -0.34 -39.99
CA LEU A 15 20.70 -0.25 -38.64
C LEU A 15 19.67 -0.92 -37.71
N PRO A 16 19.92 -2.13 -37.17
CA PRO A 16 19.12 -2.62 -36.06
C PRO A 16 19.60 -1.90 -34.80
N GLY A 17 19.15 -0.66 -34.64
CA GLY A 17 19.12 -0.02 -33.33
C GLY A 17 18.03 -0.70 -32.50
N VAL A 18 18.33 -1.89 -31.98
CA VAL A 18 17.57 -2.46 -30.88
C VAL A 18 17.84 -1.56 -29.69
N SER A 19 17.02 -0.52 -29.55
CA SER A 19 16.84 0.14 -28.27
C SER A 19 16.36 -0.94 -27.31
N ALA A 20 17.27 -1.49 -26.51
CA ALA A 20 16.92 -2.26 -25.35
C ALA A 20 16.13 -1.32 -24.44
N VAL A 21 14.81 -1.36 -24.58
CA VAL A 21 13.91 -0.77 -23.60
C VAL A 21 14.20 -1.56 -22.34
N ALA A 22 14.91 -0.95 -21.39
CA ALA A 22 15.06 -1.52 -20.07
C ALA A 22 13.66 -1.58 -19.47
N HIS A 23 13.01 -2.73 -19.58
CA HIS A 23 11.83 -3.03 -18.79
C HIS A 23 12.33 -3.09 -17.35
N ALA A 24 12.07 -2.01 -16.59
CA ALA A 24 12.17 -2.07 -15.16
C ALA A 24 11.20 -3.15 -14.71
N ASP A 25 11.71 -4.20 -14.07
CA ASP A 25 10.86 -5.20 -13.45
C ASP A 25 9.88 -4.47 -12.52
N PRO A 26 8.59 -4.82 -12.54
CA PRO A 26 7.62 -4.19 -11.65
C PRO A 26 8.09 -4.40 -10.22
N ALA A 27 8.10 -3.32 -9.44
CA ALA A 27 8.45 -3.42 -8.03
C ALA A 27 7.50 -4.42 -7.37
N PRO A 28 8.01 -5.31 -6.49
CA PRO A 28 7.15 -6.28 -5.82
C PRO A 28 6.04 -5.56 -5.07
N LEU A 29 4.83 -6.09 -5.15
CA LEU A 29 3.69 -5.56 -4.39
C LEU A 29 3.80 -6.00 -2.93
N PRO A 30 3.46 -5.12 -1.97
CA PRO A 30 3.40 -5.52 -0.57
C PRO A 30 2.24 -6.50 -0.37
N LEU A 31 2.47 -7.52 0.46
CA LEU A 31 1.42 -8.43 0.92
C LEU A 31 0.49 -7.73 1.91
N ILE A 32 1.05 -6.96 2.85
CA ILE A 32 0.28 -6.15 3.79
C ILE A 32 0.72 -4.70 3.70
N SER A 33 -0.24 -3.80 3.59
CA SER A 33 -0.07 -2.34 3.59
C SER A 33 -0.85 -1.77 4.79
N VAL A 34 -0.20 -0.93 5.60
CA VAL A 34 -0.85 -0.15 6.67
C VAL A 34 -0.75 1.32 6.32
N THR A 35 -1.89 1.94 6.02
CA THR A 35 -1.97 3.35 5.67
C THR A 35 -2.77 4.10 6.72
N THR A 36 -2.31 5.31 7.06
CA THR A 36 -3.03 6.20 7.96
C THR A 36 -3.05 7.59 7.32
N ILE A 37 -4.25 8.13 7.19
CA ILE A 37 -4.53 9.46 6.64
C ILE A 37 -5.04 10.30 7.81
N PRO A 38 -4.21 11.18 8.39
CA PRO A 38 -4.62 12.05 9.46
C PRO A 38 -5.78 12.99 9.05
N ASP A 39 -6.47 13.54 10.05
CA ASP A 39 -7.44 14.62 9.85
C ASP A 39 -6.80 15.79 9.08
N GLY A 40 -7.55 16.34 8.13
CA GLY A 40 -7.11 17.42 7.24
C GLY A 40 -6.11 17.01 6.15
N TRP A 41 -5.75 15.73 6.02
CA TRP A 41 -4.74 15.28 5.05
C TRP A 41 -5.31 14.64 3.78
N SER A 42 -6.64 14.66 3.59
CA SER A 42 -7.29 14.07 2.42
C SER A 42 -6.83 14.66 1.07
N GLN A 43 -6.29 15.87 1.07
CA GLN A 43 -5.76 16.55 -0.13
C GLN A 43 -4.25 16.37 -0.34
N ARG A 44 -3.55 15.66 0.57
CA ARG A 44 -2.11 15.43 0.43
C ARG A 44 -1.82 14.41 -0.67
N THR A 45 -0.91 14.74 -1.57
CA THR A 45 -0.44 13.86 -2.65
C THR A 45 0.78 13.01 -2.26
N ASP A 46 1.37 13.32 -1.11
CA ASP A 46 2.59 12.73 -0.57
C ASP A 46 2.32 11.74 0.57
N LEU A 47 1.08 11.21 0.66
CA LEU A 47 0.73 10.12 1.55
C LEU A 47 1.51 8.86 1.18
N ARG A 48 2.02 8.15 2.18
CA ARG A 48 2.71 6.87 2.02
C ARG A 48 2.24 5.93 3.14
N PRO A 49 2.21 4.61 2.91
CA PRO A 49 1.94 3.67 3.97
C PRO A 49 2.93 3.85 5.12
N VAL A 50 2.43 3.74 6.35
CA VAL A 50 3.25 3.68 7.56
C VAL A 50 4.09 2.42 7.53
N LEU A 51 3.52 1.29 7.10
CA LEU A 51 4.22 0.02 6.99
C LEU A 51 3.81 -0.69 5.70
N GLN A 52 4.78 -1.31 5.05
CA GLN A 52 4.59 -2.25 3.94
C GLN A 52 5.36 -3.53 4.28
N VAL A 53 4.70 -4.69 4.21
CA VAL A 53 5.31 -6.01 4.45
C VAL A 53 5.14 -6.86 3.21
N PHE A 54 6.21 -7.49 2.76
CA PHE A 54 6.26 -8.32 1.56
C PHE A 54 6.08 -9.81 1.92
N PRO A 55 5.76 -10.68 0.94
CA PRO A 55 5.53 -12.11 1.19
C PRO A 55 6.69 -12.84 1.89
N ASP A 56 7.93 -12.39 1.69
CA ASP A 56 9.13 -12.96 2.31
C ASP A 56 9.42 -12.41 3.72
N GLY A 57 8.51 -11.60 4.28
CA GLY A 57 8.66 -10.95 5.58
C GLY A 57 9.58 -9.73 5.58
N LYS A 58 10.19 -9.35 4.44
CA LYS A 58 10.83 -8.03 4.32
C LYS A 58 9.78 -6.94 4.49
N ALA A 59 10.21 -5.81 5.02
CA ALA A 59 9.32 -4.69 5.28
C ALA A 59 9.99 -3.34 5.02
N VAL A 60 9.16 -2.35 4.72
CA VAL A 60 9.51 -0.93 4.67
C VAL A 60 8.61 -0.21 5.66
N HIS A 61 9.23 0.45 6.64
CA HIS A 61 8.55 1.30 7.62
C HIS A 61 8.83 2.76 7.33
N SER A 62 7.79 3.59 7.35
CA SER A 62 7.84 5.02 7.09
C SER A 62 7.49 5.81 8.36
N PRO A 63 8.46 6.02 9.27
CA PRO A 63 8.18 6.51 10.63
C PRO A 63 7.63 7.94 10.69
N ASP A 64 7.84 8.74 9.65
CA ASP A 64 7.31 10.11 9.54
C ASP A 64 6.15 10.24 8.55
N ALA A 65 5.59 9.12 8.07
CA ALA A 65 4.48 9.11 7.12
C ALA A 65 3.27 9.92 7.63
N VAL A 66 3.00 9.89 8.93
CA VAL A 66 1.90 10.61 9.60
C VAL A 66 2.38 11.75 10.50
N SER A 67 3.66 12.12 10.43
CA SER A 67 4.19 13.20 11.28
C SER A 67 3.63 14.55 10.86
N LYS A 68 2.99 15.25 11.79
CA LYS A 68 2.55 16.65 11.60
C LYS A 68 3.68 17.61 11.25
N ASP A 69 4.92 17.25 11.58
CA ASP A 69 6.10 18.06 11.32
C ASP A 69 6.68 17.79 9.92
N ARG A 70 6.21 16.74 9.22
CA ARG A 70 6.60 16.47 7.83
C ARG A 70 5.90 17.44 6.89
N LYS A 71 6.70 18.33 6.30
CA LYS A 71 6.25 19.32 5.30
C LYS A 71 5.44 18.63 4.17
N PRO A 72 4.36 19.27 3.68
CA PRO A 72 3.67 18.82 2.48
C PRO A 72 4.64 18.61 1.31
N GLU A 73 4.29 17.71 0.40
CA GLU A 73 5.05 17.39 -0.82
C GLU A 73 6.47 16.83 -0.57
N THR A 74 6.79 16.49 0.68
CA THR A 74 8.07 15.88 1.05
C THR A 74 7.88 14.38 1.23
N ALA A 75 8.61 13.57 0.47
CA ALA A 75 8.55 12.11 0.62
C ALA A 75 8.82 11.68 2.07
N ALA A 76 8.03 10.73 2.57
CA ALA A 76 8.28 10.10 3.87
C ALA A 76 9.63 9.36 3.83
N LYS A 77 10.33 9.36 4.95
CA LYS A 77 11.53 8.53 5.14
C LYS A 77 11.13 7.07 5.10
N GLN A 78 11.99 6.24 4.53
CA GLN A 78 11.80 4.80 4.48
C GLN A 78 12.93 4.09 5.20
N VAL A 79 12.57 3.11 6.01
CA VAL A 79 13.50 2.25 6.74
C VAL A 79 13.19 0.81 6.38
N THR A 80 14.17 0.10 5.82
CA THR A 80 14.03 -1.32 5.52
C THR A 80 14.23 -2.17 6.77
N GLY A 81 13.51 -3.27 6.84
CA GLY A 81 13.57 -4.20 7.95
C GLY A 81 12.82 -5.49 7.64
N THR A 82 12.37 -6.15 8.69
CA THR A 82 11.59 -7.39 8.61
C THR A 82 10.46 -7.39 9.62
N VAL A 83 9.43 -8.20 9.34
CA VAL A 83 8.40 -8.59 10.29
C VAL A 83 8.49 -10.11 10.47
N PRO A 84 8.48 -10.63 11.71
CA PRO A 84 8.50 -12.06 11.96
C PRO A 84 7.36 -12.82 11.26
N ALA A 85 7.66 -14.01 10.75
CA ALA A 85 6.70 -14.81 9.97
C ALA A 85 5.47 -15.24 10.78
N ASP A 86 5.64 -15.51 12.08
CA ASP A 86 4.54 -15.83 13.00
C ASP A 86 3.60 -14.63 13.19
N VAL A 87 4.15 -13.41 13.29
CA VAL A 87 3.34 -12.18 13.34
C VAL A 87 2.60 -11.97 12.03
N LEU A 88 3.26 -12.18 10.89
CA LEU A 88 2.64 -12.05 9.57
C LEU A 88 1.50 -13.05 9.36
N SER A 89 1.71 -14.32 9.72
CA SER A 89 0.65 -15.33 9.64
C SER A 89 -0.53 -15.00 10.54
N ALA A 90 -0.28 -14.54 11.78
CA ALA A 90 -1.35 -14.13 12.68
C ALA A 90 -2.09 -12.88 12.19
N ALA A 91 -1.39 -11.95 11.55
CA ALA A 91 -1.99 -10.75 10.98
C ALA A 91 -2.93 -11.09 9.82
N ARG A 92 -2.54 -12.00 8.90
CA ARG A 92 -3.42 -12.45 7.80
C ARG A 92 -4.72 -13.04 8.33
N ALA A 93 -4.63 -13.98 9.27
CA ALA A 93 -5.81 -14.60 9.87
C ALA A 93 -6.73 -13.58 10.56
N GLU A 94 -6.15 -12.58 11.23
CA GLU A 94 -6.95 -11.52 11.88
C GLU A 94 -7.59 -10.58 10.85
N ILE A 95 -6.92 -10.29 9.73
CA ILE A 95 -7.47 -9.48 8.64
C ILE A 95 -8.66 -10.19 8.00
N GLU A 96 -8.49 -11.46 7.63
CA GLU A 96 -9.54 -12.32 7.08
C GLU A 96 -10.74 -12.42 8.06
N ALA A 97 -10.47 -12.52 9.37
CA ALA A 97 -11.52 -12.54 10.39
C ALA A 97 -12.22 -11.19 10.62
N LEU A 98 -11.69 -10.09 10.09
CA LEU A 98 -12.25 -8.75 10.18
C LEU A 98 -12.87 -8.26 8.87
N GLU A 99 -12.64 -8.96 7.75
CA GLU A 99 -13.05 -8.56 6.40
C GLU A 99 -14.56 -8.27 6.29
N GLU A 100 -15.38 -9.14 6.86
CA GLU A 100 -16.84 -9.04 6.82
C GLU A 100 -17.44 -8.33 8.05
N VAL A 101 -16.59 -7.76 8.92
CA VAL A 101 -17.03 -7.12 10.16
C VAL A 101 -17.34 -5.64 9.90
N ASP A 102 -18.55 -5.22 10.30
CA ASP A 102 -18.91 -3.80 10.28
C ASP A 102 -18.15 -3.02 11.37
N PHE A 103 -17.27 -2.11 10.95
CA PHE A 103 -16.58 -1.18 11.84
C PHE A 103 -17.46 0.02 12.23
N GLY A 104 -18.60 0.23 11.56
CA GLY A 104 -19.43 1.40 11.71
C GLY A 104 -18.76 2.69 11.24
N ILE A 105 -19.56 3.74 11.12
CA ILE A 105 -19.09 5.10 10.83
C ILE A 105 -19.51 5.97 12.02
N PRO A 106 -18.57 6.42 12.85
CA PRO A 106 -18.90 7.24 14.01
C PRO A 106 -19.46 8.60 13.59
N ALA A 107 -20.20 9.25 14.48
CA ALA A 107 -20.74 10.58 14.23
C ALA A 107 -19.65 11.65 14.09
N GLY A 108 -19.88 12.62 13.20
CA GLY A 108 -18.96 13.72 12.90
C GLY A 108 -18.15 13.51 11.61
N GLU A 109 -17.78 14.59 10.94
CA GLU A 109 -17.10 14.55 9.65
C GLU A 109 -15.57 14.66 9.80
N GLY A 110 -14.84 14.00 8.88
CA GLY A 110 -13.49 14.40 8.49
C GLY A 110 -12.30 13.95 9.36
N LYS A 111 -12.48 13.16 10.44
CA LYS A 111 -11.41 12.91 11.42
C LYS A 111 -10.36 11.84 11.03
N GLY A 112 -10.00 11.80 9.75
CA GLY A 112 -9.00 10.88 9.20
C GLY A 112 -9.51 9.46 8.94
N THR A 113 -8.60 8.62 8.42
CA THR A 113 -8.87 7.24 8.00
C THR A 113 -7.66 6.37 8.29
N GLN A 114 -7.88 5.14 8.71
CA GLN A 114 -6.84 4.11 8.78
C GLN A 114 -7.25 2.91 7.94
N ILE A 115 -6.28 2.35 7.20
CA ILE A 115 -6.51 1.31 6.20
C ILE A 115 -5.49 0.20 6.41
N ILE A 116 -5.94 -1.04 6.34
CA ILE A 116 -5.10 -2.22 6.14
C ILE A 116 -5.52 -2.89 4.84
N ASP A 117 -4.57 -3.03 3.92
CA ASP A 117 -4.75 -3.80 2.69
C ASP A 117 -3.99 -5.13 2.81
N LEU A 118 -4.66 -6.23 2.51
CA LEU A 118 -4.07 -7.55 2.28
C LEU A 118 -4.15 -7.87 0.79
N MET A 119 -3.00 -8.04 0.15
CA MET A 119 -2.84 -8.21 -1.30
C MET A 119 -2.03 -9.48 -1.60
N PRO A 120 -2.62 -10.68 -1.54
CA PRO A 120 -1.95 -11.91 -1.95
C PRO A 120 -1.70 -11.94 -3.46
N ALA A 121 -0.76 -12.79 -3.91
CA ALA A 121 -0.31 -12.80 -5.30
C ALA A 121 -1.36 -13.33 -6.29
N ASP A 122 -2.26 -14.19 -5.85
CA ASP A 122 -3.34 -14.80 -6.61
C ASP A 122 -4.66 -14.02 -6.56
N ALA A 123 -4.68 -12.85 -5.92
CA ALA A 123 -5.86 -12.00 -5.65
C ALA A 123 -6.98 -12.68 -4.80
N ASP A 124 -6.99 -14.01 -4.72
CA ASP A 124 -7.85 -14.78 -3.83
C ASP A 124 -7.51 -14.45 -2.36
N GLY A 125 -8.48 -13.92 -1.62
CA GLY A 125 -8.28 -13.45 -0.23
C GLY A 125 -7.68 -12.05 -0.13
N GLU A 126 -7.82 -11.22 -1.18
CA GLU A 126 -7.67 -9.77 -1.04
C GLU A 126 -8.68 -9.21 -0.04
N ALA A 127 -8.21 -8.39 0.90
CA ALA A 127 -9.06 -7.75 1.90
C ALA A 127 -8.67 -6.28 2.11
N HIS A 128 -9.67 -5.41 2.21
CA HIS A 128 -9.50 -3.97 2.40
C HIS A 128 -10.25 -3.51 3.65
N LEU A 129 -9.54 -3.42 4.77
CA LEU A 129 -10.12 -2.98 6.03
C LEU A 129 -9.98 -1.47 6.15
N VAL A 130 -11.10 -0.75 6.28
CA VAL A 130 -11.13 0.71 6.36
C VAL A 130 -11.86 1.15 7.63
N VAL A 131 -11.16 1.90 8.48
CA VAL A 131 -11.75 2.54 9.66
C VAL A 131 -11.75 4.05 9.47
N TYR A 132 -12.94 4.63 9.41
CA TYR A 132 -13.14 6.08 9.42
C TYR A 132 -13.10 6.63 10.84
N SER A 133 -12.47 7.80 10.99
CA SER A 133 -12.32 8.51 12.27
C SER A 133 -11.84 7.58 13.40
N PRO A 134 -10.68 6.91 13.25
CA PRO A 134 -10.26 5.79 14.10
C PRO A 134 -10.27 6.09 15.61
N ASP A 135 -10.08 7.35 16.00
CA ASP A 135 -10.06 7.79 17.40
C ASP A 135 -11.45 8.10 18.00
N SER A 136 -12.53 8.07 17.21
CA SER A 136 -13.90 8.40 17.66
C SER A 136 -14.75 7.15 17.84
N THR A 137 -15.49 7.02 18.95
CA THR A 137 -16.44 5.92 19.18
C THR A 137 -17.90 6.35 19.23
N ASP A 138 -18.16 7.63 18.97
CA ASP A 138 -19.48 8.23 19.13
C ASP A 138 -20.50 7.60 18.18
N GLY A 139 -21.61 7.11 18.73
CA GLY A 139 -22.69 6.49 17.95
C GLY A 139 -22.44 5.04 17.55
N LEU A 140 -21.31 4.44 17.94
CA LEU A 140 -21.00 3.04 17.65
C LEU A 140 -21.60 2.09 18.69
N ASN A 141 -22.10 0.95 18.22
CA ASN A 141 -22.54 -0.13 19.10
C ASN A 141 -21.32 -0.89 19.70
N PRO A 142 -21.51 -1.73 20.75
CA PRO A 142 -20.40 -2.43 21.39
C PRO A 142 -19.58 -3.34 20.46
N ASP A 143 -20.22 -4.00 19.49
CA ASP A 143 -19.54 -4.91 18.57
C ASP A 143 -18.64 -4.13 17.60
N GLN A 144 -19.10 -3.00 17.08
CA GLN A 144 -18.31 -2.07 16.26
C GLN A 144 -17.11 -1.51 17.05
N GLN A 145 -17.31 -1.14 18.32
CA GLN A 145 -16.20 -0.68 19.17
C GLN A 145 -15.16 -1.77 19.39
N ALA A 146 -15.60 -3.02 19.62
CA ALA A 146 -14.71 -4.17 19.77
C ALA A 146 -13.94 -4.48 18.47
N ALA A 147 -14.62 -4.45 17.31
CA ALA A 147 -13.99 -4.65 16.00
C ALA A 147 -12.91 -3.59 15.71
N ARG A 148 -13.20 -2.32 16.01
CA ARG A 148 -12.24 -1.22 15.84
C ARG A 148 -11.05 -1.34 16.78
N LYS A 149 -11.28 -1.81 18.01
CA LYS A 149 -10.19 -2.14 18.93
C LYS A 149 -9.28 -3.24 18.36
N ARG A 150 -9.86 -4.32 17.82
CA ARG A 150 -9.09 -5.40 17.16
C ARG A 150 -8.25 -4.86 16.00
N PHE A 151 -8.84 -4.03 15.14
CA PHE A 151 -8.14 -3.37 14.04
C PHE A 151 -6.97 -2.49 14.51
N ALA A 152 -7.19 -1.67 15.55
CA ALA A 152 -6.16 -0.81 16.13
C ALA A 152 -5.03 -1.63 16.77
N ASP A 153 -5.38 -2.69 17.51
CA ASP A 153 -4.42 -3.61 18.13
C ASP A 153 -3.59 -4.35 17.06
N LEU A 154 -4.23 -4.80 15.97
CA LEU A 154 -3.56 -5.40 14.82
C LEU A 154 -2.56 -4.44 14.16
N THR A 155 -2.99 -3.20 13.90
CA THR A 155 -2.12 -2.16 13.32
C THR A 155 -0.90 -1.93 14.20
N LYS A 156 -1.12 -1.75 15.51
CA LYS A 156 -0.06 -1.58 16.49
C LYS A 156 0.90 -2.77 16.50
N LYS A 157 0.36 -3.99 16.54
CA LYS A 157 1.17 -5.22 16.56
C LYS A 157 2.07 -5.33 15.32
N LEU A 158 1.56 -5.02 14.13
CA LEU A 158 2.32 -5.03 12.88
C LEU A 158 3.48 -4.03 12.91
N VAL A 159 3.21 -2.78 13.31
CA VAL A 159 4.23 -1.72 13.40
C VAL A 159 5.26 -2.02 14.49
N ASP A 160 4.83 -2.46 15.67
CA ASP A 160 5.73 -2.79 16.79
C ASP A 160 6.60 -4.01 16.49
N ALA A 161 6.12 -4.96 15.67
CA ALA A 161 6.87 -6.14 15.27
C ALA A 161 7.95 -5.86 14.22
N PHE A 162 7.92 -4.69 13.57
CA PHE A 162 8.96 -4.28 12.62
C PHE A 162 10.32 -4.22 13.30
N LYS A 163 11.30 -4.91 12.73
CA LYS A 163 12.69 -4.88 13.15
C LYS A 163 13.53 -4.32 12.02
N LYS A 164 14.16 -3.17 12.28
CA LYS A 164 15.13 -2.56 11.36
C LYS A 164 16.27 -3.54 11.08
N SER A 165 16.64 -3.66 9.81
CA SER A 165 17.82 -4.41 9.35
C SER A 165 19.07 -3.55 9.30
#